data_AF-A0AAE4A6A7-F1
#
_entry.id   AF-A0AAE4A6A7-F1
#
_cell.length_a   1.000
_cell.length_b   1.000
_cell.length_c   1.000
_cell.angle_alpha   90.00
_cell.angle_beta   90.00
_cell.angle_gamma   90.00
#
_symmetry.space_group_name_H-M   'P 1'
#
loop_
_entity.id
_entity.type
_entity.pdbx_description
1 polymer ?
#
loop_
_entity_poly.entity_id
_entity_poly.type
_entity_poly.pdbx_seq_one_letter_code
_entity_poly.pdbx_strand_id
1 'polypeptide(L)'
;MSEQSRRLNLRRLIAGDPPPPPPSPLPPGGGQAVAPSALQEQRDALARELAELQWDLGGLAYEMAIRDHFRLDVLMRQAGKLQEIDARLGEIEHLLRLDTTGAAGACPQCGTLYARGALFCSQCAFQLVGVQPVGGPMTPPPASPAAAPHPSNHVHLPLADEVAPNGSLIHAGDEDEMPSGLREPRAEDTQPPGAGSVGRGDLEAPHAEDHTIPFERQDPTAR
;
A
#
# COMPACT_ATOMS: atom_id res chain seq x y z
N MET A 1 44.89 -30.72 26.05
CA MET A 1 44.48 -29.34 25.72
C MET A 1 43.79 -28.73 26.94
N SER A 2 44.45 -28.71 28.11
CA SER A 2 45.46 -27.76 28.60
C SER A 2 44.83 -26.58 29.35
N GLU A 3 44.79 -26.70 30.69
CA GLU A 3 44.44 -25.67 31.68
C GLU A 3 45.19 -24.34 31.50
N GLN A 4 46.30 -24.36 30.77
CA GLN A 4 47.07 -23.19 30.36
C GLN A 4 46.23 -22.18 29.56
N SER A 5 45.33 -22.66 28.69
CA SER A 5 44.38 -21.78 27.97
C SER A 5 43.33 -21.17 28.89
N ARG A 6 42.92 -21.88 29.94
CA ARG A 6 41.96 -21.35 30.94
C ARG A 6 42.58 -20.24 31.79
N ARG A 7 43.86 -20.37 32.18
CA ARG A 7 44.58 -19.34 32.95
C ARG A 7 44.83 -18.07 32.12
N LEU A 8 45.09 -18.20 30.83
CA LEU A 8 45.28 -17.05 29.94
C LEU A 8 43.97 -16.28 29.72
N ASN A 9 42.84 -16.98 29.57
CA ASN A 9 41.52 -16.35 29.45
C ASN A 9 41.11 -15.59 30.72
N LEU A 10 41.40 -16.13 31.91
CA LEU A 10 41.04 -15.45 33.16
C LEU A 10 41.83 -14.16 33.39
N ARG A 11 43.10 -14.12 32.97
CA ARG A 11 43.92 -12.89 33.03
C ARG A 11 43.41 -11.80 32.10
N ARG A 12 42.87 -12.16 30.92
CA ARG A 12 42.35 -11.19 29.95
C ARG A 12 41.07 -10.51 30.44
N LEU A 13 40.21 -11.26 31.14
CA LEU A 13 38.96 -10.73 31.71
C LEU A 13 39.19 -9.75 32.87
N ILE A 14 40.30 -9.87 33.60
CA ILE A 14 40.62 -8.99 34.74
C ILE A 14 41.32 -7.70 34.26
N ALA A 15 42.02 -7.73 33.13
CA ALA A 15 42.81 -6.60 32.65
C ALA A 15 41.97 -5.48 31.99
N GLY A 16 40.70 -5.75 31.65
CA GLY A 16 39.87 -4.85 30.85
C GLY A 16 40.40 -4.74 29.42
N ASP A 17 39.54 -4.91 28.43
CA ASP A 17 39.94 -4.60 27.06
C ASP A 17 40.26 -3.10 26.95
N PRO A 18 41.32 -2.70 26.23
CA PRO A 18 41.58 -1.30 25.96
C PRO A 18 40.35 -0.68 25.30
N PRO A 19 40.01 0.58 25.62
CA PRO A 19 38.86 1.24 25.01
C PRO A 19 39.00 1.16 23.48
N PRO A 20 37.91 0.84 22.76
CA PRO A 20 37.96 0.79 21.32
C PRO A 20 38.50 2.13 20.80
N PRO A 21 39.32 2.11 19.73
CA PRO A 21 39.78 3.35 19.12
C PRO A 21 38.55 4.21 18.77
N PRO A 22 38.67 5.55 18.85
CA PRO A 22 37.57 6.43 18.48
C PRO A 22 37.09 6.04 17.09
N PRO A 23 35.76 5.95 16.86
CA PRO A 23 35.25 5.61 15.55
C PRO A 23 35.84 6.61 14.56
N SER A 24 36.41 6.09 13.47
CA SER A 24 36.84 6.92 12.36
C SER A 24 35.69 7.86 11.99
N PRO A 25 35.95 9.15 11.71
CA PRO A 25 34.92 10.07 11.27
C PRO A 25 34.17 9.40 10.11
N LEU A 26 32.87 9.15 10.31
CA LEU A 26 32.00 8.74 9.21
C LEU A 26 32.21 9.78 8.10
N PRO A 27 32.47 9.35 6.85
CA PRO A 27 32.56 10.30 5.75
C PRO A 27 31.32 11.20 5.79
N PRO A 28 31.45 12.52 5.60
CA PRO A 28 30.31 13.43 5.59
C PRO A 28 29.29 12.87 4.61
N GLY A 29 28.09 12.64 5.14
CA GLY A 29 27.03 11.83 4.54
C GLY A 29 26.90 12.03 3.04
N GLY A 30 26.99 10.93 2.32
CA GLY A 30 26.88 10.89 0.87
C GLY A 30 26.90 9.46 0.39
N GLY A 31 26.06 8.58 0.97
CA GLY A 31 25.66 7.38 0.23
C GLY A 31 25.22 7.86 -1.15
N GLN A 32 25.73 7.24 -2.22
CA GLN A 32 25.50 7.69 -3.59
C GLN A 32 24.01 7.99 -3.76
N ALA A 33 23.67 9.28 -3.81
CA ALA A 33 22.30 9.69 -3.95
C ALA A 33 21.89 9.22 -5.34
N VAL A 34 21.06 8.17 -5.41
CA VAL A 34 20.41 7.80 -6.65
C VAL A 34 19.71 9.06 -7.13
N ALA A 35 20.00 9.48 -8.37
CA ALA A 35 19.46 10.73 -8.88
C ALA A 35 17.93 10.69 -8.81
N PRO A 36 17.26 11.76 -8.34
CA PRO A 36 15.81 11.77 -8.17
C PRO A 36 15.05 11.47 -9.47
N SER A 37 15.63 11.84 -10.62
CA SER A 37 15.09 11.50 -11.95
C SER A 37 15.09 9.99 -12.23
N ALA A 38 16.15 9.27 -11.83
CA ALA A 38 16.22 7.82 -12.00
C ALA A 38 15.20 7.08 -11.13
N LEU A 39 14.94 7.57 -9.91
CA LEU A 39 13.87 7.03 -9.06
C LEU A 39 12.48 7.30 -9.64
N GLN A 40 12.25 8.45 -10.26
CA GLN A 40 10.98 8.77 -10.93
C GLN A 40 10.74 7.86 -12.14
N GLU A 41 11.75 7.67 -12.99
CA GLU A 41 11.68 6.75 -14.14
C GLU A 41 11.38 5.31 -13.67
N GLN A 42 12.04 4.87 -12.59
CA GLN A 42 11.81 3.55 -12.02
C GLN A 42 10.40 3.40 -11.44
N ARG A 43 9.87 4.43 -10.77
CA ARG A 43 8.48 4.45 -10.30
C ARG A 43 7.50 4.29 -11.46
N ASP A 44 7.69 5.07 -12.53
CA ASP A 44 6.79 5.05 -13.68
C ASP A 44 6.84 3.71 -14.44
N ALA A 45 8.01 3.07 -14.49
CA ALA A 45 8.15 1.72 -15.03
C ALA A 45 7.41 0.68 -14.19
N LEU A 46 7.58 0.68 -12.87
CA LEU A 46 6.90 -0.25 -11.95
C LEU A 46 5.38 -0.04 -11.94
N ALA A 47 4.92 1.21 -11.98
CA ALA A 47 3.49 1.52 -12.05
C ALA A 47 2.85 0.99 -13.33
N ARG A 48 3.56 1.03 -14.46
CA ARG A 48 3.09 0.44 -15.72
C ARG A 48 3.01 -1.08 -15.63
N GLU A 49 4.06 -1.72 -15.13
CA GLU A 49 4.10 -3.18 -14.93
C GLU A 49 2.99 -3.66 -13.97
N LEU A 50 2.74 -2.90 -12.89
CA LEU A 50 1.64 -3.19 -11.96
C LEU A 50 0.27 -3.14 -12.66
N ALA A 51 0.04 -2.12 -13.49
CA ALA A 51 -1.21 -1.96 -14.23
C ALA A 51 -1.42 -3.11 -15.24
N GLU A 52 -0.36 -3.53 -15.94
CA GLU A 52 -0.40 -4.68 -16.85
C GLU A 52 -0.75 -5.97 -16.10
N LEU A 53 -0.09 -6.25 -14.97
CA LEU A 53 -0.39 -7.43 -14.15
C LEU A 53 -1.81 -7.40 -13.56
N GLN A 54 -2.32 -6.23 -13.15
CA GLN A 54 -3.70 -6.10 -12.69
C GLN A 54 -4.70 -6.41 -13.80
N TRP A 55 -4.44 -5.90 -15.01
CA TRP A 55 -5.26 -6.19 -16.18
C TRP A 55 -5.27 -7.69 -16.49
N ASP A 56 -4.10 -8.33 -16.52
CA ASP A 56 -3.97 -9.76 -16.78
C ASP A 56 -4.63 -10.63 -15.70
N LEU A 57 -4.48 -10.26 -14.43
CA LEU A 57 -5.13 -10.96 -13.32
C LEU A 57 -6.67 -10.86 -13.43
N GLY A 58 -7.18 -9.68 -13.77
CA GLY A 58 -8.60 -9.44 -14.00
C GLY A 58 -9.14 -10.25 -15.18
N GLY A 59 -8.41 -10.25 -16.30
CA GLY A 59 -8.74 -11.05 -17.49
C GLY A 59 -8.76 -12.55 -17.19
N LEU A 60 -7.76 -13.05 -16.46
CA LEU A 60 -7.71 -14.45 -16.02
C LEU A 60 -8.91 -14.80 -15.14
N ALA A 61 -9.22 -13.96 -14.15
CA ALA A 61 -10.37 -14.18 -13.27
C ALA A 61 -11.70 -14.18 -14.04
N TYR A 62 -11.85 -13.25 -14.98
CA TYR A 62 -13.02 -13.20 -15.88
C TYR A 62 -13.16 -14.47 -16.72
N GLU A 63 -12.08 -14.91 -17.37
CA GLU A 63 -12.07 -16.11 -18.22
C GLU A 63 -12.37 -17.41 -17.45
N MET A 64 -11.99 -17.47 -16.18
CA MET A 64 -12.35 -18.59 -15.30
C MET A 64 -13.81 -18.52 -14.85
N ALA A 65 -14.32 -17.31 -14.56
CA ALA A 65 -15.69 -17.10 -14.13
C ALA A 65 -16.69 -17.53 -15.20
N ILE A 66 -16.48 -17.12 -16.45
CA ILE A 66 -17.39 -17.49 -17.56
C ILE A 66 -17.36 -18.98 -17.90
N ARG A 67 -16.30 -19.70 -17.50
CA ARG A 67 -16.17 -21.16 -17.67
C ARG A 67 -16.56 -21.97 -16.44
N ASP A 68 -17.02 -21.30 -15.38
CA ASP A 68 -17.39 -21.89 -14.09
C ASP A 68 -16.28 -22.80 -13.50
N HIS A 69 -15.02 -22.43 -13.71
CA HIS A 69 -13.88 -23.20 -13.25
C HIS A 69 -12.84 -22.32 -12.57
N PHE A 70 -13.00 -22.12 -11.26
CA PHE A 70 -12.06 -21.37 -10.45
C PHE A 70 -10.92 -22.25 -9.95
N ARG A 71 -9.70 -21.83 -10.29
CA ARG A 71 -8.47 -22.38 -9.72
C ARG A 71 -7.79 -21.35 -8.83
N LEU A 72 -8.15 -21.40 -7.54
CA LEU A 72 -7.66 -20.44 -6.56
C LEU A 72 -6.13 -20.45 -6.44
N ASP A 73 -5.48 -21.60 -6.63
CA ASP A 73 -4.02 -21.72 -6.62
C ASP A 73 -3.34 -20.89 -7.72
N VAL A 74 -3.97 -20.81 -8.90
CA VAL A 74 -3.47 -20.01 -10.02
C VAL A 74 -3.61 -18.52 -9.71
N LEU A 75 -4.78 -18.10 -9.21
CA LEU A 75 -5.02 -16.71 -8.81
C LEU A 75 -4.07 -16.27 -7.70
N MET A 76 -3.88 -17.08 -6.67
CA MET A 76 -2.98 -16.76 -5.55
C MET A 76 -1.53 -16.59 -6.03
N ARG A 77 -1.05 -17.44 -6.96
CA ARG A 77 0.29 -17.27 -7.54
C ARG A 77 0.43 -15.98 -8.35
N GLN A 78 -0.60 -15.59 -9.12
CA GLN A 78 -0.55 -14.33 -9.88
C GLN A 78 -0.68 -13.11 -8.97
N ALA A 79 -1.55 -13.16 -7.96
CA ALA A 79 -1.67 -12.13 -6.95
C ALA A 79 -0.36 -11.94 -6.17
N GLY A 80 0.38 -13.02 -5.87
CA GLY A 80 1.70 -12.93 -5.25
C GLY A 80 2.70 -12.14 -6.10
N LYS A 81 2.78 -12.39 -7.41
CA LYS A 81 3.63 -11.61 -8.32
C LYS A 81 3.23 -10.14 -8.36
N LEU A 82 1.92 -9.87 -8.41
CA LEU A 82 1.39 -8.51 -8.37
C LEU A 82 1.81 -7.79 -7.06
N GLN A 83 1.71 -8.48 -5.93
CA GLN A 83 2.14 -7.97 -4.62
C GLN A 83 3.64 -7.67 -4.56
N GLU A 84 4.49 -8.47 -5.19
CA GLU A 84 5.93 -8.21 -5.26
C GLU A 84 6.23 -6.89 -5.99
N ILE A 85 5.57 -6.64 -7.12
CA ILE A 85 5.72 -5.37 -7.87
C ILE A 85 5.14 -4.19 -7.08
N ASP A 86 3.98 -4.36 -6.46
CA ASP A 86 3.35 -3.34 -5.60
C ASP A 86 4.26 -2.95 -4.43
N ALA A 87 4.83 -3.93 -3.72
CA ALA A 87 5.76 -3.70 -2.62
C ALA A 87 7.01 -2.94 -3.08
N ARG A 88 7.54 -3.29 -4.26
CA ARG A 88 8.70 -2.59 -4.83
C ARG A 88 8.37 -1.16 -5.23
N LEU A 89 7.19 -0.92 -5.80
CA LEU A 89 6.71 0.43 -6.12
C LEU A 89 6.60 1.27 -4.84
N GLY A 90 5.98 0.71 -3.79
CA GLY A 90 5.85 1.37 -2.49
C GLY A 90 7.20 1.76 -1.86
N GLU A 91 8.23 0.92 -2.02
CA GLU A 91 9.59 1.24 -1.57
C GLU A 91 10.18 2.44 -2.33
N ILE A 92 10.07 2.47 -3.67
CA ILE A 92 10.56 3.60 -4.46
C ILE A 92 9.80 4.89 -4.12
N GLU A 93 8.49 4.81 -3.93
CA GLU A 93 7.68 5.95 -3.50
C GLU A 93 8.07 6.44 -2.10
N HIS A 94 8.41 5.53 -1.20
CA HIS A 94 8.93 5.88 0.11
C HIS A 94 10.28 6.61 0.00
N LEU A 95 11.21 6.10 -0.81
CA LEU A 95 12.50 6.74 -1.05
C LEU A 95 12.35 8.12 -1.69
N LEU A 96 11.47 8.28 -2.68
CA LEU A 96 11.15 9.58 -3.27
C LEU A 96 10.59 10.57 -2.25
N ARG A 97 9.76 10.10 -1.32
CA ARG A 97 9.23 10.92 -0.22
C ARG A 97 10.33 11.32 0.74
N LEU A 98 11.24 10.40 1.09
CA LEU A 98 12.40 10.69 1.93
C LEU A 98 13.37 11.66 1.25
N ASP A 99 13.63 11.52 -0.04
CA ASP A 99 14.46 12.47 -0.80
C ASP A 99 13.84 13.86 -0.79
N THR A 100 12.52 13.93 -1.02
CA THR A 100 11.79 15.20 -0.96
C THR A 100 11.81 15.82 0.45
N THR A 101 11.80 15.01 1.52
CA THR A 101 11.65 15.47 2.93
C THR A 101 12.93 15.50 3.76
N GLY A 102 14.00 14.85 3.31
CA GLY A 102 15.15 14.46 4.13
C GLY A 102 16.17 15.56 4.40
N ALA A 103 16.30 16.55 3.51
CA ALA A 103 17.12 17.73 3.76
C ALA A 103 16.39 19.00 3.30
N ALA A 104 16.35 20.00 4.18
CA ALA A 104 15.90 21.35 3.83
C ALA A 104 16.96 22.13 3.07
N GLY A 105 18.22 21.71 3.21
CA GLY A 105 19.38 22.31 2.55
C GLY A 105 20.67 21.96 3.29
N ALA A 106 21.76 22.63 2.90
CA ALA A 106 23.04 22.58 3.57
C ALA A 106 23.28 23.87 4.36
N CYS A 107 23.91 23.76 5.54
CA CYS A 107 24.29 24.91 6.36
C CYS A 107 25.27 25.81 5.59
N PRO A 108 25.06 27.13 5.50
CA PRO A 108 25.96 28.03 4.78
C PRO A 108 27.34 28.19 5.46
N GLN A 109 27.43 27.90 6.76
CA GLN A 109 28.65 28.04 7.55
C GLN A 109 29.60 26.83 7.39
N CYS A 110 29.06 25.61 7.39
CA CYS A 110 29.87 24.38 7.45
C CYS A 110 29.46 23.30 6.43
N GLY A 111 28.43 23.53 5.63
CA GLY A 111 27.97 22.61 4.59
C GLY A 111 27.17 21.39 5.08
N THR A 112 26.96 21.22 6.39
CA THR A 112 26.21 20.07 6.93
C THR A 112 24.72 20.14 6.54
N LEU A 113 24.15 19.02 6.11
CA LEU A 113 22.72 18.91 5.81
C LEU A 113 21.88 19.10 7.07
N TYR A 114 20.74 19.79 6.93
CA TYR A 114 19.80 19.99 8.03
C TYR A 114 18.38 19.60 7.64
N ALA A 115 17.61 19.08 8.60
CA ALA A 115 16.22 18.70 8.42
C ALA A 115 15.30 19.92 8.27
N ARG A 116 14.13 19.75 7.64
CA ARG A 116 13.12 20.82 7.58
C ARG A 116 12.71 21.25 8.99
N GLY A 117 12.63 22.57 9.21
CA GLY A 117 12.29 23.16 10.51
C GLY A 117 13.46 23.23 11.51
N ALA A 118 14.67 22.81 11.15
CA ALA A 118 15.82 23.02 12.02
C ALA A 118 16.13 24.52 12.15
N LEU A 119 16.10 25.02 13.39
CA LEU A 119 16.48 26.40 13.73
C LEU A 119 18.00 26.61 13.75
N PHE A 120 18.75 25.53 13.99
CA PHE A 120 20.20 25.54 14.21
C PHE A 120 20.85 24.34 13.49
N CYS A 121 22.08 24.53 13.01
CA CYS A 121 22.90 23.46 12.45
C CYS A 121 23.36 22.50 13.54
N SER A 122 23.19 21.19 13.33
CA SER A 122 23.63 20.15 14.28
C SER A 122 25.15 20.09 14.48
N GLN A 123 25.94 20.58 13.52
CA GLN A 123 27.41 20.48 13.55
C GLN A 123 28.09 21.73 14.12
N CYS A 124 27.69 22.93 13.67
CA CYS A 124 28.34 24.19 14.06
C CYS A 124 27.44 25.12 14.89
N ALA A 125 26.22 24.68 15.23
CA ALA A 125 25.19 25.46 15.94
C ALA A 125 24.79 26.78 15.26
N PHE A 126 25.18 27.00 14.00
CA PHE A 126 24.80 28.19 13.23
C PHE A 126 23.28 28.29 13.07
N GLN A 127 22.70 29.48 13.25
CA GLN A 127 21.27 29.71 13.07
C GLN A 127 20.87 29.61 11.60
N LEU A 128 19.96 28.69 11.29
CA LEU A 128 19.45 28.47 9.95
C LEU A 128 18.14 29.24 9.81
N VAL A 129 18.25 30.49 9.36
CA VAL A 129 17.08 31.36 9.23
C VAL A 129 16.27 30.96 7.99
N GLY A 130 15.12 30.34 8.27
CA GLY A 130 14.04 30.06 7.34
C GLY A 130 12.73 29.75 8.08
N VAL A 131 12.62 30.15 9.36
CA VAL A 131 11.33 30.21 10.03
C VAL A 131 10.74 31.55 9.67
N GLN A 132 9.93 31.57 8.61
CA GLN A 132 8.73 32.39 8.71
C GLN A 132 7.95 31.77 9.87
N PRO A 133 7.84 32.42 11.04
CA PRO A 133 6.85 31.97 11.99
C PRO A 133 5.54 31.97 11.22
N VAL A 134 4.68 30.98 11.45
CA VAL A 134 3.27 31.15 11.17
C VAL A 134 2.76 32.18 12.18
N GLY A 135 3.23 33.42 12.05
CA GLY A 135 2.79 34.62 12.72
C GLY A 135 1.69 35.26 11.88
N GLY A 136 0.80 34.44 11.32
CA GLY A 136 -0.56 34.92 11.11
C GLY A 136 -1.09 35.31 12.50
N PRO A 137 -1.80 36.44 12.64
CA PRO A 137 -2.37 36.80 13.92
C PRO A 137 -3.17 35.61 14.42
N MET A 138 -2.74 35.05 15.55
CA MET A 138 -3.57 34.16 16.34
C MET A 138 -4.71 35.03 16.86
N THR A 139 -5.73 35.24 16.02
CA THR A 139 -7.06 35.52 16.52
C THR A 139 -7.35 34.39 17.49
N PRO A 140 -7.48 34.69 18.81
CA PRO A 140 -7.91 33.66 19.73
C PRO A 140 -9.23 33.11 19.18
N PRO A 141 -9.43 31.78 19.14
CA PRO A 141 -10.74 31.25 18.83
C PRO A 141 -11.73 31.92 19.79
N PRO A 142 -12.86 32.46 19.31
CA PRO A 142 -13.86 33.01 20.21
C PRO A 142 -14.20 31.93 21.24
N ALA A 143 -14.16 32.30 22.51
CA ALA A 143 -14.51 31.41 23.60
C ALA A 143 -15.85 30.75 23.27
N SER A 144 -15.83 29.44 22.98
CA SER A 144 -17.05 28.68 22.81
C SER A 144 -17.87 28.82 24.10
N PRO A 145 -19.14 29.24 24.01
CA PRO A 145 -20.03 29.23 25.16
C PRO A 145 -20.20 27.79 25.65
N ALA A 146 -20.32 27.68 26.98
CA ALA A 146 -20.47 26.45 27.73
C ALA A 146 -21.34 25.41 27.00
N ALA A 147 -20.78 24.20 26.90
CA ALA A 147 -21.43 23.02 26.39
C ALA A 147 -22.78 22.78 27.10
N ALA A 148 -23.85 22.79 26.33
CA ALA A 148 -25.07 22.07 26.68
C ALA A 148 -24.80 20.56 26.60
N PRO A 149 -25.45 19.72 27.42
CA PRO A 149 -25.23 18.28 27.39
C PRO A 149 -25.72 17.66 26.07
N HIS A 150 -24.81 16.99 25.36
CA HIS A 150 -25.14 16.12 24.23
C HIS A 150 -25.78 14.82 24.73
N PRO A 151 -26.86 14.32 24.12
CA PRO A 151 -27.39 12.99 24.42
C PRO A 151 -26.44 11.91 23.90
N SER A 152 -26.06 10.99 24.78
CA SER A 152 -25.25 9.81 24.49
C SER A 152 -25.92 8.92 23.43
N ASN A 153 -25.36 8.86 22.23
CA ASN A 153 -25.57 7.76 21.31
C ASN A 153 -24.32 6.87 21.33
N HIS A 154 -24.39 5.77 22.08
CA HIS A 154 -23.41 4.70 22.02
C HIS A 154 -23.59 3.94 20.70
N VAL A 155 -22.69 4.17 19.74
CA VAL A 155 -22.45 3.21 18.65
C VAL A 155 -21.29 2.32 19.10
N HIS A 156 -21.59 1.06 19.34
CA HIS A 156 -20.63 0.02 19.68
C HIS A 156 -19.90 -0.39 18.39
N LEU A 157 -18.62 -0.04 18.23
CA LEU A 157 -17.74 -0.72 17.27
C LEU A 157 -17.10 -1.93 17.98
N PRO A 158 -17.13 -3.15 17.40
CA PRO A 158 -16.36 -4.26 17.94
C PRO A 158 -14.87 -4.07 17.59
N LEU A 159 -14.06 -4.10 18.64
CA LEU A 159 -12.59 -4.15 18.60
C LEU A 159 -12.18 -5.55 18.12
N ALA A 160 -11.37 -5.60 17.08
CA ALA A 160 -10.63 -6.80 16.71
C ALA A 160 -9.42 -6.95 17.64
N ASP A 161 -9.35 -8.06 18.37
CA ASP A 161 -8.11 -8.78 18.69
C ASP A 161 -8.46 -10.05 19.47
N GLU A 162 -8.07 -11.22 18.98
CA GLU A 162 -7.52 -12.32 19.79
C GLU A 162 -6.96 -13.40 18.85
N VAL A 163 -5.64 -13.34 18.65
CA VAL A 163 -4.82 -14.42 18.13
C VAL A 163 -4.65 -15.49 19.23
N ALA A 164 -5.27 -16.67 19.05
CA ALA A 164 -5.07 -17.81 19.93
C ALA A 164 -3.96 -18.74 19.41
N PRO A 165 -2.99 -19.19 20.25
CA PRO A 165 -2.08 -20.27 19.89
C PRO A 165 -2.51 -21.61 20.52
N ASN A 166 -2.47 -22.64 19.67
CA ASN A 166 -2.29 -24.08 19.94
C ASN A 166 -3.39 -24.90 20.64
N GLY A 167 -3.81 -25.96 19.93
CA GLY A 167 -3.68 -27.33 20.48
C GLY A 167 -4.94 -28.04 20.96
N SER A 168 -5.54 -28.81 20.05
CA SER A 168 -6.08 -30.17 20.25
C SER A 168 -6.96 -30.46 21.48
N LEU A 169 -8.27 -30.66 21.25
CA LEU A 169 -8.99 -31.78 21.86
C LEU A 169 -10.24 -32.15 21.04
N ILE A 170 -10.57 -33.43 21.08
CA ILE A 170 -11.57 -34.16 20.28
C ILE A 170 -12.89 -34.23 21.05
N HIS A 171 -14.02 -33.86 20.45
CA HIS A 171 -15.40 -34.32 20.77
C HIS A 171 -16.30 -33.90 19.59
N ALA A 172 -16.84 -34.79 18.75
CA ALA A 172 -17.88 -35.81 18.97
C ALA A 172 -19.24 -35.21 19.39
N GLY A 173 -20.19 -35.22 18.44
CA GLY A 173 -21.64 -35.13 18.66
C GLY A 173 -22.22 -33.72 18.82
N ASP A 174 -22.98 -33.26 17.84
CA ASP A 174 -24.45 -33.22 17.93
C ASP A 174 -25.02 -32.71 16.59
N GLU A 175 -25.63 -33.63 15.87
CA GLU A 175 -26.51 -33.37 14.74
C GLU A 175 -27.91 -33.10 15.32
N ASP A 176 -28.39 -31.86 15.28
CA ASP A 176 -29.81 -31.54 15.28
C ASP A 176 -29.96 -30.02 15.20
N GLU A 177 -30.38 -29.51 14.04
CA GLU A 177 -31.56 -28.64 13.91
C GLU A 177 -31.64 -28.07 12.49
N MET A 178 -32.32 -28.81 11.62
CA MET A 178 -32.83 -28.34 10.33
C MET A 178 -34.24 -27.77 10.52
N PRO A 179 -34.53 -26.51 10.15
CA PRO A 179 -35.90 -26.12 9.86
C PRO A 179 -36.21 -26.34 8.38
N SER A 180 -36.94 -27.43 8.11
CA SER A 180 -37.76 -27.58 6.91
C SER A 180 -38.95 -26.62 6.98
N GLY A 181 -39.27 -25.92 5.87
CA GLY A 181 -40.60 -25.36 5.71
C GLY A 181 -40.77 -24.14 4.80
N LEU A 182 -40.88 -24.40 3.49
CA LEU A 182 -41.98 -23.92 2.63
C LEU A 182 -42.17 -22.39 2.45
N ARG A 183 -41.84 -21.87 1.25
CA ARG A 183 -42.86 -21.46 0.26
C ARG A 183 -42.23 -21.02 -1.07
N GLU A 184 -42.43 -21.83 -2.11
CA GLU A 184 -42.34 -21.35 -3.51
C GLU A 184 -43.52 -20.41 -3.81
N PRO A 185 -43.30 -19.27 -4.48
CA PRO A 185 -44.39 -18.53 -5.10
C PRO A 185 -44.78 -19.17 -6.43
N ARG A 186 -45.97 -19.75 -6.39
CA ARG A 186 -46.80 -20.26 -7.48
C ARG A 186 -46.99 -19.20 -8.60
N ALA A 187 -46.75 -19.63 -9.83
CA ALA A 187 -47.16 -18.94 -11.04
C ALA A 187 -48.70 -18.94 -11.13
N GLU A 188 -49.31 -17.77 -11.15
CA GLU A 188 -50.71 -17.58 -11.54
C GLU A 188 -50.88 -16.20 -12.21
N ASP A 189 -51.31 -16.27 -13.47
CA ASP A 189 -52.02 -15.31 -14.29
C ASP A 189 -51.98 -13.83 -13.92
N THR A 190 -51.21 -13.05 -14.72
CA THR A 190 -51.57 -11.66 -15.00
C THR A 190 -51.75 -11.48 -16.51
N GLN A 191 -53.03 -11.47 -16.88
CA GLN A 191 -53.60 -11.02 -18.13
C GLN A 191 -52.95 -9.70 -18.63
N PRO A 192 -52.60 -9.57 -19.93
CA PRO A 192 -52.09 -8.32 -20.48
C PRO A 192 -53.24 -7.31 -20.73
N PRO A 193 -53.11 -6.03 -20.33
CA PRO A 193 -54.01 -5.00 -20.81
C PRO A 193 -53.54 -4.49 -22.19
N GLY A 194 -54.42 -4.65 -23.18
CA GLY A 194 -54.84 -3.57 -24.07
C GLY A 194 -53.84 -3.05 -25.09
N ALA A 195 -54.06 -3.43 -26.35
CA ALA A 195 -53.62 -2.71 -27.51
C ALA A 195 -54.06 -1.23 -27.46
N GLY A 196 -53.08 -0.33 -27.38
CA GLY A 196 -53.23 1.12 -27.56
C GLY A 196 -52.36 1.57 -28.72
N SER A 197 -53.01 2.13 -29.73
CA SER A 197 -52.51 2.53 -31.04
C SER A 197 -51.45 3.65 -31.02
N VAL A 198 -50.45 3.48 -31.89
CA VAL A 198 -49.87 4.47 -32.83
C VAL A 198 -49.41 5.82 -32.27
N GLY A 199 -48.08 5.97 -32.22
CA GLY A 199 -47.39 7.26 -32.26
C GLY A 199 -45.97 7.06 -32.80
N ARG A 200 -45.80 7.19 -34.13
CA ARG A 200 -44.47 7.33 -34.75
C ARG A 200 -43.89 8.66 -34.29
N GLY A 201 -42.84 8.60 -33.47
CA GLY A 201 -41.91 9.69 -33.23
C GLY A 201 -40.55 9.21 -33.68
N ASP A 202 -40.08 9.78 -34.80
CA ASP A 202 -38.74 9.60 -35.34
C ASP A 202 -37.69 10.01 -34.28
N LEU A 203 -36.87 9.05 -33.86
CA LEU A 203 -35.64 9.29 -33.09
C LEU A 203 -34.53 8.54 -33.81
N GLU A 204 -33.74 9.33 -34.54
CA GLU A 204 -32.47 8.99 -35.17
C GLU A 204 -31.62 8.05 -34.32
N ALA A 205 -31.30 6.90 -34.91
CA ALA A 205 -30.24 6.03 -34.42
C ALA A 205 -28.88 6.62 -34.82
N PRO A 206 -27.88 6.67 -33.92
CA PRO A 206 -26.51 6.94 -34.33
C PRO A 206 -25.97 5.74 -35.11
N HIS A 207 -25.42 6.04 -36.29
CA HIS A 207 -24.69 5.14 -37.16
C HIS A 207 -23.59 4.40 -36.38
N ALA A 208 -23.68 3.07 -36.35
CA ALA A 208 -22.56 2.21 -36.03
C ALA A 208 -21.59 2.22 -37.23
N GLU A 209 -20.47 2.92 -37.10
CA GLU A 209 -19.37 2.81 -38.05
C GLU A 209 -18.65 1.47 -37.82
N ASP A 210 -18.85 0.59 -38.80
CA ASP A 210 -18.18 -0.70 -38.99
C ASP A 210 -16.70 -0.47 -39.34
N HIS A 211 -15.86 -0.34 -38.32
CA HIS A 211 -14.41 -0.42 -38.47
C HIS A 211 -13.95 -1.88 -38.45
N THR A 212 -14.24 -2.60 -39.53
CA THR A 212 -13.56 -3.86 -39.85
C THR A 212 -12.10 -3.57 -40.19
N ILE A 213 -11.19 -3.78 -39.24
CA ILE A 213 -9.74 -3.77 -39.48
C ILE A 213 -9.35 -5.10 -40.14
N PRO A 214 -8.71 -5.12 -41.33
CA PRO A 214 -8.24 -6.36 -41.93
C PRO A 214 -7.04 -6.90 -41.14
N PHE A 215 -7.21 -8.09 -40.56
CA PHE A 215 -6.16 -8.86 -39.90
C PHE A 215 -5.27 -9.49 -40.99
N GLU A 216 -4.17 -8.82 -41.35
CA GLU A 216 -3.15 -9.36 -42.24
C GLU A 216 -2.50 -10.60 -41.60
N ARG A 217 -2.71 -11.77 -42.21
CA ARG A 217 -1.98 -13.01 -41.90
C ARG A 217 -0.51 -12.80 -42.27
N GLN A 218 0.37 -12.79 -41.27
CA GLN A 218 1.80 -12.98 -41.49
C GLN A 218 2.09 -14.47 -41.72
N ASP A 219 2.53 -14.82 -42.92
CA ASP A 219 3.02 -16.15 -43.29
C ASP A 219 4.35 -16.47 -42.58
N PRO A 220 4.44 -17.55 -41.80
CA PRO A 220 5.65 -17.95 -41.10
C PRO A 220 6.43 -19.01 -41.90
N THR A 221 6.94 -18.67 -43.08
CA THR A 221 7.93 -19.53 -43.76
C THR A 221 8.95 -18.72 -44.55
N ALA A 222 9.98 -18.25 -43.85
CA ALA A 222 11.26 -17.89 -44.45
C ALA A 222 12.40 -18.21 -43.46
N ARG A 223 12.84 -19.46 -43.45
CA ARG A 223 14.20 -19.86 -43.07
C ARG A 223 14.54 -21.21 -43.70
#